data_AF-A0AA41WD68-F1
#
_entry.id   AF-A0AA41WD68-F1
#
_cell.length_a   1.000
_cell.length_b   1.000
_cell.length_c   1.000
_cell.angle_alpha   90.00
_cell.angle_beta   90.00
_cell.angle_gamma   90.00
#
_symmetry.space_group_name_H-M   'P 1'
#
loop_
_entity.id
_entity.type
_entity.pdbx_description
1 polymer ?
#
loop_
_entity_poly.entity_id
_entity_poly.type
_entity_poly.pdbx_seq_one_letter_code
_entity_poly.pdbx_strand_id
1 'polypeptide(L)'
;VTDLAGVVYEGRTELMDPDKARFAQRTEARTLAEVIEEADVFLGLSAGGVLKPEMVARMAPRPLILALANPTPEILPEEVRAV
;
A
#
# COMPACT_ATOMS: atom_id res chain seq x y z
N VAL A 1 -0.84 2.89 -6.99
CA VAL A 1 0.53 2.46 -6.65
C VAL A 1 1.09 3.41 -5.61
N THR A 2 1.81 2.89 -4.62
CA THR A 2 2.52 3.69 -3.60
C THR A 2 4.00 3.30 -3.62
N ASP A 3 4.89 4.26 -3.39
CA ASP A 3 6.33 4.03 -3.21
C ASP A 3 6.87 4.83 -2.01
N LEU A 4 8.19 5.02 -1.94
CA LEU A 4 8.85 5.73 -0.84
C LEU A 4 8.35 7.17 -0.62
N ALA A 5 7.91 7.86 -1.68
CA ALA A 5 7.32 9.21 -1.56
C ALA A 5 5.78 9.17 -1.55
N GLY A 6 5.20 8.00 -1.28
CA GLY A 6 3.77 7.81 -1.09
C GLY A 6 3.03 7.50 -2.38
N VAL A 7 1.80 8.00 -2.50
CA VAL A 7 0.92 7.71 -3.64
C VAL A 7 1.52 8.27 -4.92
N VAL A 8 1.44 7.48 -6.00
CA VAL A 8 1.74 7.97 -7.35
C VAL A 8 0.48 8.68 -7.87
N TYR A 9 0.53 10.01 -7.92
CA TYR A 9 -0.61 10.87 -8.30
C TYR A 9 -0.27 11.80 -9.48
N GLU A 10 -1.30 12.27 -10.18
CA GLU A 10 -1.14 13.22 -11.30
C GLU A 10 -0.47 14.53 -10.84
N GLY A 11 0.62 14.92 -11.50
CA GLY A 11 1.37 16.13 -11.15
C GLY A 11 2.46 15.93 -10.10
N ARG A 12 2.62 14.72 -9.53
CA ARG A 12 3.79 14.37 -8.72
C ARG A 12 5.06 14.48 -9.57
N THR A 13 6.11 15.10 -9.03
CA THR A 13 7.43 15.20 -9.68
C THR A 13 8.49 14.34 -8.99
N GLU A 14 8.35 14.12 -7.68
CA GLU A 14 9.31 13.38 -6.86
C GLU A 14 9.33 11.87 -7.18
N LEU A 15 10.53 11.33 -7.42
CA LEU A 15 10.77 9.92 -7.73
C LEU A 15 9.89 9.40 -8.88
N MET A 16 9.60 10.21 -9.90
CA MET A 16 8.81 9.78 -11.05
C MET A 16 9.68 9.35 -12.22
N ASP A 17 9.30 8.24 -12.85
CA ASP A 17 9.87 7.72 -14.09
C ASP A 17 8.73 7.36 -15.07
N PRO A 18 9.03 7.11 -16.36
CA PRO A 18 8.01 6.79 -17.36
C PRO A 18 7.18 5.54 -17.04
N ASP A 19 7.74 4.57 -16.31
CA ASP A 19 7.03 3.35 -15.94
C ASP A 19 6.04 3.60 -14.81
N LYS A 20 6.37 4.45 -13.85
CA LYS A 20 5.45 4.88 -12.79
C LYS A 20 4.39 5.86 -13.28
N ALA A 21 4.70 6.71 -14.25
CA ALA A 21 3.78 7.71 -14.77
C ALA A 21 2.43 7.11 -15.24
N ARG A 22 2.45 5.91 -15.82
CA ARG A 22 1.22 5.21 -16.27
C ARG A 22 0.27 4.80 -15.13
N PHE A 23 0.77 4.76 -13.90
CA PHE A 23 0.00 4.37 -12.71
C PHE A 23 -0.44 5.58 -11.87
N ALA A 24 -0.11 6.80 -12.29
CA ALA A 24 -0.54 8.02 -11.63
C ALA A 24 -2.08 8.12 -11.63
N GLN A 25 -2.64 8.43 -10.46
CA GLN A 25 -4.08 8.61 -10.29
C GLN A 25 -4.40 10.08 -9.98
N ARG A 26 -5.55 10.56 -10.48
CA ARG A 26 -6.09 11.85 -10.05
C ARG A 26 -6.70 11.71 -8.65
N THR A 27 -5.92 12.01 -7.62
CA THR A 27 -6.33 11.86 -6.21
C THR A 27 -5.63 12.87 -5.29
N GLU A 28 -6.27 13.21 -4.19
CA GLU A 28 -5.69 14.03 -3.12
C GLU A 28 -4.88 13.20 -2.11
N ALA A 29 -4.99 11.87 -2.14
CA ALA A 29 -4.22 10.99 -1.27
C ALA A 29 -2.71 11.09 -1.53
N ARG A 30 -1.93 11.02 -0.46
CA ARG A 30 -0.47 11.11 -0.42
C ARG A 30 0.15 9.91 0.26
N THR A 31 -0.54 9.22 1.16
CA THR A 31 0.03 8.09 1.91
C THR A 31 -0.66 6.76 1.61
N LEU A 32 0.01 5.64 1.93
CA LEU A 32 -0.60 4.30 1.87
C LEU A 32 -1.87 4.23 2.73
N ALA A 33 -1.84 4.81 3.93
CA ALA A 33 -2.95 4.80 4.89
C ALA A 33 -4.22 5.50 4.40
N GLU A 34 -4.08 6.43 3.44
CA GLU A 34 -5.22 7.16 2.84
C GLU A 34 -5.85 6.38 1.69
N VAL A 35 -5.09 5.53 0.99
CA VAL A 35 -5.58 4.74 -0.15
C VAL A 35 -5.94 3.29 0.21
N ILE A 36 -5.71 2.88 1.45
CA ILE A 36 -6.00 1.52 1.93
C ILE A 36 -7.47 1.32 2.31
N GLU A 37 -8.21 2.41 2.53
CA GLU A 37 -9.63 2.39 2.91
C GLU A 37 -10.45 1.58 1.91
N GLU A 38 -11.24 0.61 2.40
CA GLU A 38 -12.09 -0.27 1.60
C GLU A 38 -11.36 -1.03 0.48
N ALA A 39 -10.03 -1.13 0.54
CA ALA A 39 -9.27 -1.86 -0.47
C ALA A 39 -9.54 -3.36 -0.38
N ASP A 40 -9.94 -3.97 -1.50
CA ASP A 40 -10.15 -5.42 -1.60
C ASP A 40 -8.83 -6.22 -1.64
N VAL A 41 -7.76 -5.61 -2.15
CA VAL A 41 -6.48 -6.29 -2.39
C VAL A 41 -5.31 -5.40 -1.97
N PHE A 42 -4.41 -5.95 -1.17
CA PHE A 42 -3.08 -5.39 -0.91
C PHE A 42 -2.02 -6.29 -1.55
N LEU A 43 -1.13 -5.68 -2.35
CA LEU A 43 0.05 -6.33 -2.91
C LEU A 43 1.30 -5.57 -2.47
N GLY A 44 2.04 -6.17 -1.55
CA GLY A 44 3.31 -5.67 -1.03
C GLY A 44 4.50 -6.31 -1.74
N LEU A 45 5.41 -5.48 -2.22
CA LEU A 45 6.73 -5.85 -2.75
C LEU A 45 7.83 -4.92 -2.17
N SER A 46 7.55 -4.30 -1.02
CA SER A 46 8.28 -3.15 -0.49
C SER A 46 9.10 -3.53 0.74
N ALA A 47 9.23 -2.62 1.71
CA ALA A 47 9.94 -2.84 2.96
C ALA A 47 9.06 -3.59 3.98
N GLY A 48 9.69 -4.34 4.88
CA GLY A 48 9.00 -5.03 5.96
C GLY A 48 8.28 -4.07 6.91
N GLY A 49 7.12 -4.49 7.43
CA GLY A 49 6.35 -3.74 8.42
C GLY A 49 5.66 -2.47 7.92
N VAL A 50 5.55 -2.25 6.60
CA VAL A 50 4.88 -1.04 6.04
C VAL A 50 3.35 -1.09 6.13
N LEU A 51 2.75 -2.29 6.13
CA LEU A 51 1.31 -2.44 6.33
C LEU A 51 1.06 -2.62 7.83
N LYS A 52 0.27 -1.73 8.43
CA LYS A 52 0.01 -1.74 9.88
C LYS A 52 -1.35 -2.39 10.21
N PRO A 53 -1.53 -3.00 11.40
CA PRO A 53 -2.81 -3.59 11.79
C PRO A 53 -4.00 -2.62 11.67
N GLU A 54 -3.82 -1.35 12.03
CA GLU A 54 -4.84 -0.31 11.89
C GLU A 54 -5.23 0.01 10.44
N MET A 55 -4.34 -0.27 9.48
CA MET A 55 -4.64 -0.16 8.05
C MET A 55 -5.44 -1.38 7.58
N VAL A 56 -5.11 -2.58 8.07
CA VAL A 56 -5.85 -3.80 7.79
C VAL A 56 -7.29 -3.70 8.28
N ALA A 57 -7.51 -3.09 9.45
CA ALA A 57 -8.84 -2.86 10.03
C ALA A 57 -9.75 -1.98 9.15
N ARG A 58 -9.16 -1.20 8.24
CA ARG A 58 -9.82 -0.26 7.34
C ARG A 58 -9.97 -0.81 5.92
N MET A 59 -9.44 -1.99 5.63
CA MET A 59 -9.63 -2.65 4.34
C MET A 59 -11.05 -3.22 4.22
N ALA A 60 -11.43 -3.66 3.02
CA ALA A 60 -12.71 -4.32 2.79
C ALA A 60 -12.87 -5.58 3.69
N PRO A 61 -14.09 -6.05 4.01
CA PRO A 61 -14.32 -7.12 5.02
C PRO A 61 -13.62 -8.46 4.81
N ARG A 62 -13.15 -8.76 3.59
CA ARG A 62 -12.44 -10.01 3.26
C ARG A 62 -11.30 -9.70 2.28
N PRO A 63 -10.26 -8.97 2.74
CA PRO A 63 -9.24 -8.49 1.84
C PRO A 63 -8.26 -9.61 1.48
N LEU A 64 -7.76 -9.59 0.25
CA LEU A 64 -6.62 -10.42 -0.16
C LEU A 64 -5.32 -9.66 0.10
N ILE A 65 -4.51 -10.15 1.03
CA ILE A 65 -3.22 -9.54 1.39
C ILE A 65 -2.08 -10.45 0.90
N LEU A 66 -1.27 -9.92 -0.02
CA LEU A 66 -0.05 -10.54 -0.52
C LEU A 66 1.15 -9.73 -0.02
N ALA A 67 1.67 -10.08 1.17
CA ALA A 67 2.86 -9.46 1.76
C ALA A 67 4.11 -10.24 1.35
N LEU A 68 4.80 -9.80 0.30
CA LEU A 68 5.87 -10.56 -0.37
C LEU A 68 7.27 -9.99 -0.13
N ALA A 69 7.43 -8.98 0.73
CA ALA A 69 8.75 -8.51 1.13
C ALA A 69 9.56 -9.63 1.83
N ASN A 70 10.86 -9.67 1.55
CA ASN A 70 11.80 -10.63 2.13
C ASN A 70 12.98 -9.90 2.80
N PRO A 71 13.54 -10.43 3.91
CA PRO A 71 13.08 -11.61 4.65
C PRO A 71 11.88 -11.32 5.57
N THR A 72 11.66 -10.05 5.90
CA THR A 72 10.55 -9.61 6.76
C THR A 72 9.43 -9.06 5.88
N PRO A 73 8.21 -9.61 5.95
CA PRO A 73 7.08 -9.19 5.12
C PRO A 73 6.54 -7.82 5.56
N GLU A 74 5.67 -7.23 4.73
CA GLU A 74 4.99 -5.96 5.02
C GLU A 74 4.12 -6.02 6.28
N ILE A 75 3.57 -7.20 6.59
CA ILE A 75 2.86 -7.53 7.83
C ILE A 75 2.89 -9.05 8.02
N LEU A 76 2.92 -9.53 9.27
CA LEU A 76 2.87 -10.96 9.55
C LEU A 76 1.42 -11.51 9.54
N PRO A 77 1.19 -12.78 9.16
CA PRO A 77 -0.15 -13.38 9.17
C PRO A 77 -0.85 -13.32 10.53
N GLU A 78 -0.11 -13.43 11.64
CA GLU A 78 -0.63 -13.32 13.00
C GLU A 78 -1.15 -11.92 13.33
N GLU A 79 -0.50 -10.87 12.83
CA GLU A 79 -0.94 -9.48 13.01
C GLU A 79 -2.22 -9.20 12.22
N VAL A 80 -2.32 -9.75 11.00
CA VAL A 80 -3.55 -9.68 10.18
C VAL A 80 -4.72 -10.38 10.87
N ARG A 81 -4.49 -11.54 11.49
CA ARG A 81 -5.55 -12.33 12.18
C ARG A 81 -6.02 -11.72 13.50
N ALA A 82 -5.25 -10.79 14.07
CA ALA A 82 -5.58 -10.13 15.33
C ALA A 82 -6.55 -8.95 15.17
N VAL A 83 -6.87 -8.58 13.93
CA VAL A 83 -7.76 -7.49 13.51
C VAL A 83 -9.09 -8.06 13.05
#